data_AF-A0A084G0B2-F1
#
_entry.id   AF-A0A084G0B2-F1
#
_cell.length_a   1.000
_cell.length_b   1.000
_cell.length_c   1.000
_cell.angle_alpha   90.00
_cell.angle_beta   90.00
_cell.angle_gamma   90.00
#
_symmetry.space_group_name_H-M   'P 1'
#
loop_
_entity.id
_entity.type
_entity.pdbx_description
1 polymer ?
#
loop_
_entity_poly.entity_id
_entity_poly.type
_entity_poly.pdbx_seq_one_letter_code
_entity_poly.pdbx_strand_id
1 'polypeptide(L)'
;MVYSLMIFAPRKPGVSHEEFKARYERHMKMIAEISGDAMPLSHTRYYLQHGGPEDKPRLLAGNADEMYYDAIVHMSFEDEAAFHRFYDALMTDEANARIEADESGFWDRARMKVVVGPRAIESSLGVTGLAIFLTTVVTTARQSLSLFHALCVFHLLGIVGLSARPRGRYPAGVVRGVVLMAFYARVTTGSLVYLIYVFATAPTFGDHAECNDRTVYVLFGVDISATSPVLRWMLVGALSILLLILICWLLMVTCICIDALFGREMRGVFAGRGGHEGSNAKRQSPYQLVSYLVGTIYLAVMLELMIRRNALAPGLDEWTFGQILAMAMLIGPLIELASLLLGKVDGRQDNNQLVPVSMLPVSRRRTVGD
;
A
#
# COMPACT_ATOMS: atom_id res chain seq x y z
N MET A 1 10.30 -7.97 -0.17
CA MET A 1 9.04 -7.67 -0.89
C MET A 1 8.03 -8.62 -0.30
N VAL A 2 6.86 -8.12 0.13
CA VAL A 2 5.88 -8.94 0.86
C VAL A 2 5.51 -10.18 0.06
N TYR A 3 5.84 -11.35 0.59
CA TYR A 3 5.51 -12.65 0.00
C TYR A 3 4.10 -13.02 0.44
N SER A 4 3.16 -13.13 -0.50
CA SER A 4 1.75 -13.37 -0.18
C SER A 4 1.27 -14.66 -0.82
N LEU A 5 0.48 -15.40 -0.06
CA LEU A 5 -0.11 -16.65 -0.50
C LEU A 5 -1.60 -16.68 -0.21
N MET A 6 -2.33 -17.36 -1.08
CA MET A 6 -3.73 -17.68 -0.93
C MET A 6 -3.88 -19.19 -0.75
N ILE A 7 -4.63 -19.59 0.28
CA ILE A 7 -4.95 -20.99 0.54
C ILE A 7 -6.45 -21.17 0.31
N PHE A 8 -6.81 -22.12 -0.53
CA PHE A 8 -8.17 -22.59 -0.71
C PHE A 8 -8.34 -23.81 0.18
N ALA A 9 -9.09 -23.65 1.28
CA ALA A 9 -9.22 -24.61 2.36
C ALA A 9 -10.57 -25.36 2.26
N PRO A 10 -10.55 -26.64 1.86
CA PRO A 10 -11.73 -27.49 1.81
C PRO A 10 -12.01 -28.18 3.14
N ARG A 11 -13.30 -28.26 3.51
CA ARG A 11 -13.73 -29.10 4.64
C ARG A 11 -13.83 -30.56 4.21
N LYS A 12 -13.65 -31.49 5.17
CA LYS A 12 -13.91 -32.91 4.93
C LYS A 12 -15.42 -33.19 4.75
N PRO A 13 -15.79 -34.21 3.96
CA PRO A 13 -17.17 -34.67 3.89
C PRO A 13 -17.72 -35.00 5.28
N GLY A 14 -18.96 -34.61 5.55
CA GLY A 14 -19.64 -34.86 6.83
C GLY A 14 -19.39 -33.81 7.93
N VAL A 15 -18.49 -32.86 7.73
CA VAL A 15 -18.27 -31.73 8.66
C VAL A 15 -19.09 -30.54 8.18
N SER A 16 -19.96 -29.98 9.01
CA SER A 16 -20.76 -28.78 8.64
C SER A 16 -19.90 -27.53 8.44
N HIS A 17 -20.38 -26.54 7.68
CA HIS A 17 -19.65 -25.27 7.51
C HIS A 17 -19.35 -24.56 8.84
N GLU A 18 -20.33 -24.47 9.75
CA GLU A 18 -20.14 -23.83 11.07
C GLU A 18 -19.14 -24.59 11.95
N GLU A 19 -19.19 -25.93 11.92
CA GLU A 19 -18.20 -26.75 12.63
C GLU A 19 -16.80 -26.56 12.05
N PHE A 20 -16.67 -26.54 10.72
CA PHE A 20 -15.40 -26.30 10.03
C PHE A 20 -14.81 -24.96 10.45
N LYS A 21 -15.59 -23.87 10.41
CA LYS A 21 -15.17 -22.54 10.84
C LYS A 21 -14.72 -22.52 12.30
N ALA A 22 -15.50 -23.10 13.21
CA ALA A 22 -15.16 -23.15 14.63
C ALA A 22 -13.87 -23.95 14.90
N ARG A 23 -13.67 -25.08 14.20
CA ARG A 23 -12.45 -25.88 14.29
C ARG A 23 -11.25 -25.17 13.69
N TYR A 24 -11.43 -24.51 12.55
CA TYR A 24 -10.37 -23.75 11.89
C TYR A 24 -9.86 -22.60 12.77
N GLU A 25 -10.73 -21.86 13.46
CA GLU A 25 -10.28 -20.81 14.38
C GLU A 25 -9.51 -21.36 15.61
N ARG A 26 -9.88 -22.54 16.12
CA ARG A 26 -9.11 -23.21 17.17
C ARG A 26 -7.75 -23.69 16.66
N HIS A 27 -7.74 -24.28 15.46
CA HIS A 27 -6.54 -24.70 14.77
C HIS A 27 -5.56 -23.54 14.59
N MET A 28 -6.04 -22.36 14.20
CA MET A 28 -5.18 -21.18 14.03
C MET A 28 -4.54 -20.68 15.33
N LYS A 29 -5.19 -20.85 16.49
CA LYS A 29 -4.57 -20.53 17.78
C LYS A 29 -3.40 -21.47 18.08
N MET A 30 -3.58 -22.76 17.80
CA MET A 30 -2.51 -23.75 17.91
C MET A 30 -1.36 -23.44 16.93
N ILE A 31 -1.65 -23.06 15.69
CA ILE A 31 -0.61 -22.67 14.71
C ILE A 31 0.18 -21.45 15.22
N ALA A 32 -0.48 -20.47 15.84
CA ALA A 32 0.19 -19.32 16.43
C ALA A 32 1.11 -19.72 17.61
N GLU A 33 0.66 -20.64 18.47
CA GLU A 33 1.49 -21.19 19.56
C GLU A 33 2.75 -21.90 19.04
N ILE A 34 2.62 -22.68 17.97
CA ILE A 34 3.73 -23.45 17.37
C ILE A 34 4.73 -22.54 16.68
N SER A 35 4.24 -21.56 15.91
CA SER A 35 5.09 -20.76 15.03
C SER A 35 5.72 -19.55 15.71
N GLY A 36 5.16 -19.05 16.82
CA GLY A 36 5.72 -17.95 17.61
C GLY A 36 6.10 -16.75 16.74
N ASP A 37 7.37 -16.33 16.82
CA ASP A 37 7.91 -15.18 16.06
C ASP A 37 7.96 -15.40 14.54
N ALA A 38 7.74 -16.63 14.06
CA ALA A 38 7.67 -16.95 12.64
C ALA A 38 6.28 -16.69 12.02
N MET A 39 5.29 -16.22 12.79
CA MET A 39 3.95 -15.93 12.28
C MET A 39 3.97 -14.95 11.08
N PRO A 40 3.04 -15.11 10.11
CA PRO A 40 2.89 -14.16 9.02
C PRO A 40 2.56 -12.75 9.54
N LEU A 41 2.97 -11.73 8.79
CA LEU A 41 2.61 -10.32 9.02
C LEU A 41 1.09 -10.11 9.06
N SER A 42 0.35 -10.87 8.24
CA SER A 42 -1.11 -10.88 8.29
C SER A 42 -1.65 -12.24 7.86
N HIS A 43 -2.76 -12.64 8.47
CA HIS A 43 -3.46 -13.89 8.17
C HIS A 43 -4.97 -13.63 8.16
N THR A 44 -5.53 -13.35 6.99
CA THR A 44 -6.96 -13.08 6.81
C THR A 44 -7.69 -14.33 6.33
N ARG A 45 -8.86 -14.62 6.91
CA ARG A 45 -9.69 -15.80 6.57
C ARG A 45 -11.05 -15.32 6.08
N TYR A 46 -11.45 -15.77 4.90
CA TYR A 46 -12.75 -15.50 4.29
C TYR A 46 -13.53 -16.81 4.23
N TYR A 47 -14.49 -16.97 5.13
CA TYR A 47 -15.42 -18.09 5.10
C TYR A 47 -16.52 -17.79 4.08
N LEU A 48 -16.76 -18.72 3.17
CA LEU A 48 -17.84 -18.56 2.20
C LEU A 48 -19.18 -18.55 2.93
N GLN A 49 -20.16 -17.80 2.43
CA GLN A 49 -21.50 -17.86 3.00
C GLN A 49 -22.19 -19.12 2.48
N HIS A 50 -22.66 -19.95 3.40
CA HIS A 50 -23.45 -21.14 3.08
C HIS A 50 -24.94 -20.87 3.32
N GLY A 51 -25.80 -21.59 2.62
CA GLY A 51 -27.24 -21.49 2.81
C GLY A 51 -28.01 -22.67 2.23
N GLY A 52 -29.29 -22.76 2.61
CA GLY A 52 -30.19 -23.82 2.17
C GLY A 52 -29.97 -25.17 2.90
N PRO A 53 -30.83 -26.16 2.63
CA PRO A 53 -30.81 -27.45 3.32
C PRO A 53 -29.58 -28.31 3.00
N GLU A 54 -28.87 -28.03 1.90
CA GLU A 54 -27.69 -28.78 1.46
C GLU A 54 -26.36 -28.20 1.94
N ASP A 55 -26.37 -27.12 2.74
CA ASP A 55 -25.16 -26.45 3.26
C ASP A 55 -24.13 -26.13 2.15
N LYS A 56 -24.62 -25.56 1.03
CA LYS A 56 -23.80 -25.21 -0.15
C LYS A 56 -23.42 -23.73 -0.16
N PRO A 57 -22.28 -23.35 -0.79
CA PRO A 57 -21.88 -21.97 -0.93
C PRO A 57 -22.89 -21.15 -1.74
N ARG A 58 -23.20 -19.94 -1.28
CA ARG A 58 -24.03 -18.98 -1.99
C ARG A 58 -23.19 -18.28 -3.06
N LEU A 59 -23.52 -18.54 -4.33
CA LEU A 59 -22.85 -17.94 -5.48
C LEU A 59 -23.73 -16.86 -6.13
N LEU A 60 -23.08 -15.80 -6.61
CA LEU A 60 -23.72 -14.79 -7.47
C LEU A 60 -23.64 -15.19 -8.96
N ALA A 61 -22.67 -16.02 -9.32
CA ALA A 61 -22.48 -16.58 -10.66
C ALA A 61 -21.68 -17.90 -10.56
N GLY A 62 -21.91 -18.84 -11.48
CA GLY A 62 -21.25 -20.14 -11.53
C GLY A 62 -22.04 -21.27 -10.86
N ASN A 63 -21.42 -22.45 -10.78
CA ASN A 63 -22.02 -23.66 -10.21
C ASN A 63 -21.45 -23.98 -8.82
N ALA A 64 -22.32 -24.13 -7.82
CA ALA A 64 -21.93 -24.43 -6.44
C ALA A 64 -21.28 -25.81 -6.30
N ASP A 65 -21.62 -26.76 -7.17
CA ASP A 65 -21.06 -28.11 -7.13
C ASP A 65 -19.60 -28.17 -7.61
N GLU A 66 -19.15 -27.14 -8.33
CA GLU A 66 -17.75 -27.00 -8.76
C GLU A 66 -16.87 -26.35 -7.68
N MET A 67 -17.48 -25.75 -6.65
CA MET A 67 -16.76 -25.16 -5.53
C MET A 67 -16.37 -26.23 -4.53
N TYR A 68 -15.06 -26.45 -4.42
CA TYR A 68 -14.49 -27.50 -3.59
C TYR A 68 -13.91 -27.01 -2.27
N TYR A 69 -13.97 -25.71 -1.97
CA TYR A 69 -13.39 -25.12 -0.76
C TYR A 69 -14.42 -24.25 -0.03
N ASP A 70 -14.26 -24.12 1.29
CA ASP A 70 -15.22 -23.44 2.19
C ASP A 70 -14.61 -22.20 2.86
N ALA A 71 -13.28 -22.10 2.84
CA ALA A 71 -12.56 -20.89 3.24
C ALA A 71 -11.47 -20.53 2.23
N ILE A 72 -11.29 -19.23 2.04
CA ILE A 72 -10.13 -18.64 1.35
C ILE A 72 -9.29 -17.96 2.42
N VAL A 73 -8.02 -18.31 2.51
CA VAL A 73 -7.08 -17.70 3.42
C VAL A 73 -6.09 -16.89 2.63
N HIS A 74 -5.75 -15.71 3.12
CA HIS A 74 -4.69 -14.88 2.59
C HIS A 74 -3.66 -14.63 3.68
N MET A 75 -2.43 -15.06 3.45
CA MET A 75 -1.30 -14.78 4.34
C MET A 75 -0.31 -13.85 3.64
N SER A 76 0.35 -13.00 4.43
CA SER A 76 1.45 -12.17 3.96
C SER A 76 2.66 -12.28 4.88
N PHE A 77 3.83 -12.45 4.29
CA PHE A 77 5.14 -12.53 4.93
C PHE A 77 6.01 -11.39 4.44
N GLU A 78 7.04 -11.02 5.19
CA GLU A 78 7.98 -9.96 4.80
C GLU A 78 8.70 -10.25 3.48
N ASP A 79 9.06 -11.51 3.30
CA ASP A 79 9.70 -12.10 2.12
C ASP A 79 9.51 -13.63 2.12
N GLU A 80 10.11 -14.28 1.12
CA GLU A 80 10.04 -15.74 0.96
C GLU A 80 10.79 -16.49 2.07
N ALA A 81 11.87 -15.92 2.62
CA ALA A 81 12.62 -16.53 3.72
C ALA A 81 11.79 -16.54 5.02
N ALA A 82 11.00 -15.50 5.27
CA ALA A 82 10.04 -15.47 6.37
C ALA A 82 8.96 -16.54 6.22
N PHE A 83 8.46 -16.77 5.00
CA PHE A 83 7.56 -17.89 4.72
C PHE A 83 8.22 -19.24 5.00
N HIS A 84 9.48 -19.44 4.60
CA HIS A 84 10.20 -20.68 4.90
C HIS A 84 10.38 -20.90 6.40
N ARG A 85 10.74 -19.86 7.18
CA ARG A 85 10.82 -19.99 8.65
C ARG A 85 9.50 -20.41 9.27
N PHE A 86 8.39 -19.84 8.80
CA PHE A 86 7.05 -20.25 9.24
C PHE A 86 6.77 -21.70 8.89
N TYR A 87 7.01 -22.09 7.64
CA TYR A 87 6.80 -23.45 7.15
C TYR A 87 7.65 -24.47 7.94
N ASP A 88 8.92 -24.19 8.15
CA ASP A 88 9.85 -25.04 8.87
C ASP A 88 9.42 -25.23 10.34
N ALA A 89 8.90 -24.18 10.99
CA ALA A 89 8.36 -24.27 12.35
C ALA A 89 7.17 -25.24 12.44
N LEU A 90 6.31 -25.28 11.41
CA LEU A 90 5.18 -26.20 11.35
C LEU A 90 5.57 -27.63 10.96
N MET A 91 6.75 -27.82 10.35
CA MET A 91 7.22 -29.10 9.81
C MET A 91 8.18 -29.85 10.73
N THR A 92 8.38 -29.39 11.97
CA THR A 92 9.06 -30.21 12.99
C THR A 92 8.23 -31.45 13.30
N ASP A 93 8.87 -32.56 13.67
CA ASP A 93 8.16 -33.84 13.89
C ASP A 93 7.01 -33.71 14.92
N GLU A 94 7.26 -33.00 16.03
CA GLU A 94 6.27 -32.76 17.09
C GLU A 94 5.14 -31.84 16.61
N ALA A 95 5.49 -30.72 15.95
CA ALA A 95 4.48 -29.78 15.45
C ALA A 95 3.61 -30.42 14.37
N ASN A 96 4.23 -31.07 13.38
CA ASN A 96 3.50 -31.67 12.28
C ASN A 96 2.60 -32.81 12.76
N ALA A 97 3.05 -33.65 13.70
CA ALA A 97 2.19 -34.68 14.28
C ALA A 97 0.97 -34.10 15.03
N ARG A 98 1.17 -33.01 15.79
CA ARG A 98 0.09 -32.31 16.49
C ARG A 98 -0.90 -31.67 15.50
N ILE A 99 -0.38 -31.05 14.45
CA ILE A 99 -1.14 -30.41 13.38
C ILE A 99 -1.95 -31.47 12.60
N GLU A 100 -1.33 -32.57 12.19
CA GLU A 100 -2.00 -33.66 11.47
C GLU A 100 -3.11 -34.30 12.31
N ALA A 101 -2.86 -34.52 13.61
CA ALA A 101 -3.87 -35.07 14.51
C ALA A 101 -5.12 -34.18 14.58
N ASP A 102 -4.95 -32.86 14.69
CA ASP A 102 -6.06 -31.91 14.74
C ASP A 102 -6.80 -31.81 13.39
N GLU A 103 -6.05 -31.68 12.29
CA GLU A 103 -6.59 -31.53 10.93
C GLU A 103 -7.32 -32.78 10.43
N SER A 104 -6.91 -33.97 10.87
CA SER A 104 -7.47 -35.26 10.47
C SER A 104 -8.98 -35.34 10.63
N GLY A 105 -9.56 -34.56 11.55
CA GLY A 105 -10.99 -34.57 11.82
C GLY A 105 -11.82 -33.58 11.01
N PHE A 106 -11.23 -32.62 10.29
CA PHE A 106 -12.04 -31.57 9.63
C PHE A 106 -11.51 -30.97 8.34
N TRP A 107 -10.21 -31.02 8.08
CA TRP A 107 -9.60 -30.39 6.90
C TRP A 107 -9.19 -31.45 5.87
N ASP A 108 -9.66 -31.30 4.63
CA ASP A 108 -9.22 -32.11 3.50
C ASP A 108 -7.91 -31.56 2.89
N ARG A 109 -6.76 -31.88 3.51
CA ARG A 109 -5.44 -31.49 3.00
C ARG A 109 -5.20 -31.88 1.54
N ALA A 110 -5.74 -33.01 1.09
CA ALA A 110 -5.47 -33.54 -0.26
C ALA A 110 -6.07 -32.65 -1.37
N ARG A 111 -7.15 -31.91 -1.06
CA ARG A 111 -7.81 -30.99 -2.00
C ARG A 111 -7.42 -29.53 -1.77
N MET A 112 -6.61 -29.25 -0.75
CA MET A 112 -6.11 -27.91 -0.47
C MET A 112 -5.26 -27.41 -1.63
N LYS A 113 -5.44 -26.14 -2.01
CA LYS A 113 -4.57 -25.49 -2.98
C LYS A 113 -3.93 -24.26 -2.36
N VAL A 114 -2.63 -24.11 -2.57
CA VAL A 114 -1.87 -22.94 -2.14
C VAL A 114 -1.34 -22.25 -3.40
N VAL A 115 -1.60 -20.96 -3.53
CA VAL A 115 -1.17 -20.15 -4.67
C VAL A 115 -0.40 -18.95 -4.16
N VAL A 116 0.77 -18.70 -4.73
CA VAL A 116 1.56 -17.51 -4.42
C VAL A 116 1.17 -16.40 -5.39
N GLY A 117 0.67 -15.28 -4.88
CA GLY A 117 0.14 -14.20 -5.70
C GLY A 117 0.26 -12.83 -5.04
N PRO A 118 0.55 -11.75 -5.78
CA PRO A 118 0.65 -10.41 -5.21
C PRO A 118 -0.73 -9.84 -4.84
N ARG A 119 -0.79 -9.05 -3.77
CA ARG A 119 -1.94 -8.20 -3.45
C ARG A 119 -2.04 -7.07 -4.51
N ALA A 120 -3.14 -7.03 -5.25
CA ALA A 120 -3.30 -6.14 -6.42
C ALA A 120 -3.66 -4.67 -6.09
N ILE A 121 -3.93 -4.35 -4.81
CA ILE A 121 -4.66 -3.12 -4.45
C ILE A 121 -3.78 -1.86 -4.51
N GLU A 122 -2.45 -1.97 -4.41
CA GLU A 122 -1.56 -0.81 -4.30
C GLU A 122 -0.97 -0.33 -5.65
N SER A 123 -1.43 -0.85 -6.79
CA SER A 123 -0.97 -0.44 -8.13
C SER A 123 -1.89 0.56 -8.85
N SER A 124 -3.06 0.85 -8.30
CA SER A 124 -4.03 1.77 -8.91
C SER A 124 -3.60 3.23 -8.76
N LEU A 125 -3.12 3.62 -7.58
CA LEU A 125 -2.96 5.04 -7.23
C LEU A 125 -2.01 5.81 -8.13
N GLY A 126 -0.80 5.32 -8.37
CA GLY A 126 0.13 6.08 -9.19
C GLY A 126 -0.17 6.04 -10.69
N VAL A 127 -0.93 5.05 -11.17
CA VAL A 127 -1.51 5.07 -12.53
C VAL A 127 -2.59 6.15 -12.62
N THR A 128 -3.41 6.24 -11.58
CA THR A 128 -4.45 7.25 -11.47
C THR A 128 -3.86 8.66 -11.41
N GLY A 129 -2.82 8.90 -10.60
CA GLY A 129 -2.11 10.18 -10.56
C GLY A 129 -1.50 10.59 -11.91
N LEU A 130 -0.92 9.62 -12.65
CA LEU A 130 -0.42 9.86 -14.01
C LEU A 130 -1.55 10.25 -14.97
N ALA A 131 -2.70 9.57 -14.89
CA ALA A 131 -3.86 9.87 -15.73
C ALA A 131 -4.39 11.29 -15.47
N ILE A 132 -4.50 11.70 -14.20
CA ILE A 132 -4.87 13.08 -13.83
C ILE A 132 -3.88 14.06 -14.46
N PHE A 133 -2.58 13.83 -14.29
CA PHE A 133 -1.55 14.74 -14.81
C PHE A 133 -1.63 14.89 -16.33
N LEU A 134 -1.71 13.78 -17.07
CA LEU A 134 -1.82 13.81 -18.53
C LEU A 134 -3.08 14.54 -18.99
N THR A 135 -4.24 14.25 -18.39
CA THR A 135 -5.49 14.95 -18.69
C THR A 135 -5.37 16.45 -18.42
N THR A 136 -4.70 16.82 -17.33
CA THR A 136 -4.48 18.22 -16.95
C THR A 136 -3.62 18.95 -17.98
N VAL A 137 -2.52 18.33 -18.44
CA VAL A 137 -1.66 18.92 -19.47
C VAL A 137 -2.43 19.09 -20.79
N VAL A 138 -3.19 18.07 -21.21
CA VAL A 138 -3.97 18.10 -22.46
C VAL A 138 -5.08 19.17 -22.39
N THR A 139 -5.80 19.27 -21.27
CA THR A 139 -6.86 20.28 -21.09
C THR A 139 -6.28 21.70 -20.99
N THR A 140 -5.15 21.87 -20.32
CA THR A 140 -4.43 23.16 -20.30
C THR A 140 -3.98 23.58 -21.68
N ALA A 141 -3.45 22.65 -22.49
CA ALA A 141 -3.05 22.94 -23.87
C ALA A 141 -4.23 23.33 -24.77
N ARG A 142 -5.45 22.90 -24.44
CA ARG A 142 -6.70 23.31 -25.08
C ARG A 142 -7.28 24.62 -24.52
N GLN A 143 -6.58 25.25 -23.57
CA GLN A 143 -7.01 26.44 -22.83
C GLN A 143 -8.36 26.26 -22.12
N SER A 144 -8.79 25.02 -21.82
CA SER A 144 -10.09 24.74 -21.21
C SER A 144 -10.01 24.49 -19.70
N LEU A 145 -8.88 24.86 -19.07
CA LEU A 145 -8.61 24.59 -17.67
C LEU A 145 -8.39 25.91 -16.95
N SER A 146 -9.31 26.24 -16.04
CA SER A 146 -9.18 27.41 -15.16
C SER A 146 -8.02 27.23 -14.16
N LEU A 147 -7.51 28.33 -13.62
CA LEU A 147 -6.50 28.31 -12.55
C LEU A 147 -6.93 27.49 -11.32
N PHE A 148 -8.18 27.63 -10.86
CA PHE A 148 -8.70 26.87 -9.71
C PHE A 148 -8.55 25.36 -9.91
N HIS A 149 -8.99 24.83 -11.04
CA HIS A 149 -8.85 23.41 -11.37
C HIS A 149 -7.38 22.96 -11.43
N ALA A 150 -6.47 23.78 -11.96
CA ALA A 150 -5.04 23.46 -11.96
C ALA A 150 -4.46 23.39 -10.53
N LEU A 151 -4.91 24.25 -9.61
CA LEU A 151 -4.52 24.23 -8.20
C LEU A 151 -5.09 23.00 -7.45
N CYS A 152 -6.30 22.54 -7.81
CA CYS A 152 -6.85 21.28 -7.31
C CYS A 152 -5.97 20.11 -7.74
N VAL A 153 -5.57 20.06 -9.01
CA VAL A 153 -4.69 19.01 -9.53
C VAL A 153 -3.34 19.03 -8.82
N PHE A 154 -2.76 20.20 -8.53
CA PHE A 154 -1.53 20.30 -7.75
C PHE A 154 -1.62 19.55 -6.41
N HIS A 155 -2.70 19.76 -5.65
CA HIS A 155 -2.93 19.05 -4.39
C HIS A 155 -3.17 17.55 -4.59
N LEU A 156 -3.98 17.18 -5.58
CA LEU A 156 -4.28 15.78 -5.90
C LEU A 156 -3.02 15.01 -6.32
N LEU A 157 -2.13 15.62 -7.09
CA LEU A 157 -0.84 15.03 -7.45
C LEU A 157 0.10 14.92 -6.25
N GLY A 158 0.04 15.86 -5.31
CA GLY A 158 0.76 15.75 -4.03
C GLY A 158 0.27 14.59 -3.15
N ILE A 159 -1.03 14.30 -3.16
CA ILE A 159 -1.64 13.21 -2.38
C ILE A 159 -1.41 11.85 -3.03
N VAL A 160 -1.78 11.72 -4.31
CA VAL A 160 -1.77 10.45 -5.05
C VAL A 160 -0.37 10.06 -5.49
N GLY A 161 0.47 11.06 -5.75
CA GLY A 161 1.81 10.87 -6.32
C GLY A 161 1.78 10.42 -7.79
N LEU A 162 2.98 10.32 -8.37
CA LEU A 162 3.20 9.89 -9.75
C LEU A 162 3.99 8.56 -9.73
N SER A 163 3.30 7.44 -9.54
CA SER A 163 3.94 6.13 -9.31
C SER A 163 3.40 4.99 -10.20
N ALA A 164 3.95 4.79 -11.39
CA ALA A 164 3.67 3.61 -12.22
C ALA A 164 4.61 2.42 -11.89
N ARG A 165 4.55 1.84 -10.66
CA ARG A 165 5.44 0.72 -10.29
C ARG A 165 4.81 -0.59 -10.78
N PRO A 166 5.39 -1.30 -11.76
CA PRO A 166 4.83 -2.57 -12.18
C PRO A 166 5.11 -3.62 -11.10
N ARG A 167 4.06 -4.20 -10.52
CA ARG A 167 4.15 -5.20 -9.44
C ARG A 167 4.23 -6.66 -9.91
N GLY A 168 4.18 -6.92 -11.22
CA GLY A 168 4.32 -8.27 -11.76
C GLY A 168 5.72 -8.86 -11.51
N ARG A 169 5.77 -10.20 -11.39
CA ARG A 169 7.02 -10.99 -11.37
C ARG A 169 7.65 -10.97 -12.76
N TYR A 170 8.25 -9.85 -13.12
CA TYR A 170 9.19 -9.81 -14.24
C TYR A 170 10.61 -9.86 -13.67
N PRO A 171 11.52 -10.61 -14.30
CA PRO A 171 12.91 -10.65 -13.87
C PRO A 171 13.45 -9.21 -13.69
N ALA A 172 14.15 -8.99 -12.58
CA ALA A 172 14.77 -7.70 -12.27
C ALA A 172 15.95 -7.46 -13.21
N GLY A 173 15.66 -7.10 -14.46
CA GLY A 173 16.66 -6.73 -15.45
C GLY A 173 17.10 -5.28 -15.29
N VAL A 174 18.40 -5.02 -15.48
CA VAL A 174 19.00 -3.67 -15.51
C VAL A 174 18.24 -2.77 -16.48
N VAL A 175 17.89 -3.28 -17.67
CA VAL A 175 17.10 -2.56 -18.69
C VAL A 175 15.76 -2.09 -18.14
N ARG A 176 15.01 -2.97 -17.44
CA ARG A 176 13.71 -2.61 -16.84
C ARG A 176 13.88 -1.52 -15.78
N GLY A 177 14.89 -1.65 -14.92
CA GLY A 177 15.21 -0.65 -13.90
C GLY A 177 15.51 0.72 -14.52
N VAL A 178 16.35 0.77 -15.55
CA VAL A 178 16.71 2.00 -16.26
C VAL A 178 15.50 2.60 -16.98
N VAL A 179 14.69 1.80 -17.67
CA VAL A 179 13.49 2.27 -18.37
C VAL A 179 12.47 2.88 -17.41
N LEU A 180 12.18 2.20 -16.29
CA LEU A 180 11.24 2.70 -15.29
C LEU A 180 11.78 3.95 -14.61
N MET A 181 13.06 3.99 -14.24
CA MET A 181 13.69 5.18 -13.67
C MET A 181 13.62 6.37 -14.64
N ALA A 182 13.95 6.16 -15.91
CA ALA A 182 13.87 7.20 -16.94
C ALA A 182 12.43 7.66 -17.20
N PHE A 183 11.44 6.76 -17.09
CA PHE A 183 10.02 7.11 -17.16
C PHE A 183 9.63 8.01 -15.98
N TYR A 184 9.95 7.62 -14.75
CA TYR A 184 9.67 8.41 -13.56
C TYR A 184 10.32 9.77 -13.56
N ALA A 185 11.61 9.81 -13.91
CA ALA A 185 12.34 11.06 -14.05
C ALA A 185 11.63 12.01 -15.02
N ARG A 186 11.21 11.51 -16.19
CA ARG A 186 10.48 12.30 -17.18
C ARG A 186 9.13 12.79 -16.68
N VAL A 187 8.34 11.92 -16.06
CA VAL A 187 7.02 12.28 -15.52
C VAL A 187 7.14 13.31 -14.40
N THR A 188 8.06 13.10 -13.45
CA THR A 188 8.30 14.04 -12.34
C THR A 188 8.80 15.37 -12.86
N THR A 189 9.79 15.39 -13.77
CA THR A 189 10.28 16.62 -14.41
C THR A 189 9.15 17.36 -15.14
N GLY A 190 8.35 16.64 -15.94
CA GLY A 190 7.20 17.22 -16.64
C GLY A 190 6.19 17.83 -15.68
N SER A 191 5.90 17.16 -14.55
CA SER A 191 4.98 17.68 -13.53
C SER A 191 5.53 18.93 -12.84
N LEU A 192 6.81 18.98 -12.48
CA LEU A 192 7.43 20.15 -11.88
C LEU A 192 7.43 21.34 -12.84
N VAL A 193 7.82 21.11 -14.11
CA VAL A 193 7.79 22.16 -15.14
C VAL A 193 6.38 22.70 -15.35
N TYR A 194 5.38 21.81 -15.42
CA TYR A 194 3.99 22.21 -15.54
C TYR A 194 3.52 23.05 -14.34
N LEU A 195 3.84 22.65 -13.11
CA LEU A 195 3.47 23.41 -11.92
C LEU A 195 4.17 24.77 -11.85
N ILE A 196 5.45 24.84 -12.23
CA ILE A 196 6.18 26.10 -12.37
C ILE A 196 5.46 27.00 -13.37
N TYR A 197 5.07 26.46 -14.53
CA TYR A 197 4.31 27.19 -15.53
C TYR A 197 2.98 27.74 -14.98
N VAL A 198 2.19 26.92 -14.28
CA VAL A 198 0.91 27.34 -13.67
C VAL A 198 1.12 28.52 -12.72
N PHE A 199 2.06 28.43 -11.77
CA PHE A 199 2.29 29.52 -10.80
C PHE A 199 2.95 30.75 -11.42
N ALA A 200 3.85 30.56 -12.40
CA ALA A 200 4.48 31.66 -13.13
C ALA A 200 3.45 32.45 -13.95
N THR A 201 2.45 31.77 -14.53
CA THR A 201 1.42 32.37 -15.39
C THR A 201 0.08 32.59 -14.69
N ALA A 202 -0.02 32.39 -13.37
CA ALA A 202 -1.29 32.37 -12.64
C ALA A 202 -2.27 33.52 -12.96
N PRO A 203 -1.89 34.80 -13.12
CA PRO A 203 -2.83 35.88 -13.46
C PRO A 203 -3.45 35.71 -14.85
N THR A 204 -2.71 35.13 -15.79
CA THR A 204 -3.10 34.96 -17.20
C THR A 204 -3.39 33.50 -17.54
N PHE A 205 -3.53 32.63 -16.54
CA PHE A 205 -3.68 31.19 -16.75
C PHE A 205 -5.14 30.84 -17.10
N GLY A 206 -5.32 29.97 -18.09
CA GLY A 206 -6.64 29.45 -18.48
C GLY A 206 -7.42 30.32 -19.46
N ASP A 207 -8.66 29.91 -19.74
CA ASP A 207 -9.66 30.59 -20.58
C ASP A 207 -10.24 31.84 -19.93
N HIS A 208 -10.39 31.83 -18.60
CA HIS A 208 -11.03 32.89 -17.82
C HIS A 208 -10.03 33.64 -16.95
N ALA A 209 -9.01 34.22 -17.58
CA ALA A 209 -7.92 34.90 -16.89
C ALA A 209 -8.41 36.05 -16.00
N GLU A 210 -9.47 36.75 -16.41
CA GLU A 210 -10.12 37.83 -15.69
C GLU A 210 -10.68 37.43 -14.32
N CYS A 211 -10.94 36.13 -14.10
CA CYS A 211 -11.46 35.62 -12.84
C CYS A 211 -10.34 35.15 -11.88
N ASN A 212 -9.09 35.09 -12.34
CA ASN A 212 -8.00 34.52 -11.55
C ASN A 212 -7.72 35.29 -10.26
N ASP A 213 -7.92 36.60 -10.24
CA ASP A 213 -7.72 37.43 -9.04
C ASP A 213 -8.68 37.11 -7.90
N ARG A 214 -9.83 36.49 -8.22
CA ARG A 214 -10.80 36.00 -7.23
C ARG A 214 -10.48 34.60 -6.72
N THR A 215 -9.52 33.90 -7.33
CA THR A 215 -9.15 32.55 -6.93
C THR A 215 -8.36 32.60 -5.63
N VAL A 216 -8.88 31.94 -4.61
CA VAL A 216 -8.27 31.84 -3.29
C VAL A 216 -7.45 30.55 -3.20
N TYR A 217 -6.17 30.68 -2.86
CA TYR A 217 -5.31 29.58 -2.49
C TYR A 217 -5.21 29.52 -0.96
N VAL A 218 -5.49 28.35 -0.39
CA VAL A 218 -5.46 28.14 1.07
C VAL A 218 -4.12 27.55 1.47
N LEU A 219 -3.36 28.28 2.29
CA LEU A 219 -2.09 27.81 2.84
C LEU A 219 -2.13 27.93 4.37
N PHE A 220 -1.93 26.81 5.07
CA PHE A 220 -2.08 26.73 6.54
C PHE A 220 -3.42 27.29 7.05
N GLY A 221 -4.49 27.08 6.28
CA GLY A 221 -5.83 27.59 6.62
C GLY A 221 -6.05 29.09 6.40
N VAL A 222 -5.04 29.82 5.91
CA VAL A 222 -5.11 31.25 5.58
C VAL A 222 -5.47 31.43 4.11
N ASP A 223 -6.36 32.39 3.84
CA ASP A 223 -6.76 32.78 2.48
C ASP A 223 -5.73 33.70 1.87
N ILE A 224 -5.12 33.25 0.76
CA ILE A 224 -4.16 34.02 0.00
C ILE A 224 -4.65 34.05 -1.44
N SER A 225 -4.69 35.22 -2.08
CA SER A 225 -5.00 35.28 -3.51
C SER A 225 -3.97 34.45 -4.30
N ALA A 226 -4.45 33.58 -5.18
CA ALA A 226 -3.58 32.74 -6.02
C ALA A 226 -2.72 33.58 -6.97
N THR A 227 -3.12 34.81 -7.28
CA THR A 227 -2.36 35.75 -8.12
C THR A 227 -1.32 36.56 -7.34
N SER A 228 -1.29 36.44 -6.00
CA SER A 228 -0.36 37.12 -5.11
C SER A 228 1.10 36.92 -5.56
N PRO A 229 1.85 38.01 -5.84
CA PRO A 229 3.23 37.90 -6.32
C PRO A 229 4.14 37.14 -5.34
N VAL A 230 3.96 37.36 -4.03
CA VAL A 230 4.79 36.73 -3.00
C VAL A 230 4.59 35.22 -3.00
N LEU A 231 3.34 34.76 -2.98
CA LEU A 231 3.02 33.34 -2.99
C LEU A 231 3.53 32.66 -4.27
N ARG A 232 3.27 33.27 -5.42
CA ARG A 232 3.66 32.72 -6.73
C ARG A 232 5.15 32.53 -6.85
N TRP A 233 5.94 33.56 -6.58
CA TRP A 233 7.39 33.46 -6.74
C TRP A 233 8.04 32.61 -5.65
N MET A 234 7.46 32.54 -4.46
CA MET A 234 7.87 31.56 -3.45
C MET A 234 7.67 30.12 -3.96
N LEU A 235 6.49 29.79 -4.50
CA LEU A 235 6.20 28.45 -5.02
C LEU A 235 7.01 28.12 -6.27
N VAL A 236 7.14 29.07 -7.21
CA VAL A 236 8.03 28.92 -8.38
C VAL A 236 9.47 28.67 -7.93
N GLY A 237 9.98 29.44 -6.97
CA GLY A 237 11.32 29.23 -6.40
C GLY A 237 11.48 27.85 -5.78
N ALA A 238 10.54 27.44 -4.92
CA ALA A 238 10.57 26.13 -4.27
C ALA A 238 10.53 24.97 -5.28
N LEU A 239 9.62 25.03 -6.26
CA LEU A 239 9.51 24.02 -7.32
C LEU A 239 10.74 24.01 -8.25
N SER A 240 11.34 25.17 -8.52
CA SER A 240 12.57 25.28 -9.32
C SER A 240 13.77 24.67 -8.60
N ILE A 241 13.87 24.85 -7.28
CA ILE A 241 14.90 24.19 -6.45
C ILE A 241 14.71 22.67 -6.49
N LEU A 242 13.47 22.17 -6.35
CA LEU A 242 13.19 20.74 -6.48
C LEU A 242 13.56 20.18 -7.85
N LEU A 243 13.26 20.93 -8.92
CA LEU A 243 13.65 20.58 -10.29
C LEU A 243 15.17 20.54 -10.47
N LEU A 244 15.89 21.52 -9.91
CA LEU A 244 17.36 21.54 -9.95
C LEU A 244 17.97 20.35 -9.21
N ILE A 245 17.46 20.02 -8.01
CA ILE A 245 17.89 18.86 -7.24
C ILE A 245 17.67 17.57 -8.07
N LEU A 246 16.52 17.44 -8.73
CA LEU A 246 16.21 16.29 -9.59
C LEU A 246 17.19 16.21 -10.77
N ILE A 247 17.48 17.32 -11.44
CA ILE A 247 18.45 17.37 -12.56
C ILE A 247 19.85 16.99 -12.07
N CYS A 248 20.32 17.55 -10.96
CA CYS A 248 21.61 17.20 -10.36
C CYS A 248 21.68 15.70 -10.01
N TRP A 249 20.60 15.15 -9.44
CA TRP A 249 20.52 13.72 -9.15
C TRP A 249 20.61 12.87 -10.42
N LEU A 250 19.90 13.24 -11.49
CA LEU A 250 19.96 12.54 -12.77
C LEU A 250 21.36 12.58 -13.39
N LEU A 251 22.02 13.75 -13.36
CA LEU A 251 23.40 13.92 -13.83
C LEU A 251 24.36 13.02 -13.04
N MET A 252 24.26 13.01 -11.71
CA MET A 252 25.06 12.13 -10.85
C MET A 252 24.86 10.65 -11.21
N VAL A 253 23.61 10.22 -11.40
CA VAL A 253 23.30 8.85 -11.82
C VAL A 253 23.88 8.53 -13.19
N THR A 254 23.78 9.45 -14.16
CA THR A 254 24.36 9.28 -15.49
C THR A 254 25.89 9.18 -15.44
N CYS A 255 26.58 10.03 -14.67
CA CYS A 255 28.03 9.96 -14.47
C CYS A 255 28.44 8.59 -13.89
N ILE A 256 27.73 8.14 -12.86
CA ILE A 256 27.94 6.83 -12.24
C ILE A 256 27.76 5.69 -13.26
N CYS A 257 26.72 5.75 -14.10
CA CYS A 257 26.47 4.74 -15.13
C CYS A 257 27.58 4.75 -16.21
N ILE A 258 28.07 5.93 -16.60
CA ILE A 258 29.16 6.07 -17.57
C ILE A 258 30.45 5.47 -16.99
N ASP A 259 30.82 5.82 -15.76
CA ASP A 259 32.02 5.26 -15.10
C ASP A 259 31.96 3.73 -14.99
N ALA A 260 30.77 3.17 -14.72
CA ALA A 260 30.55 1.72 -14.71
C ALA A 260 30.71 1.08 -16.10
N LEU A 261 30.24 1.75 -17.17
CA LEU A 261 30.39 1.28 -18.55
C LEU A 261 31.85 1.29 -19.02
N PHE A 262 32.65 2.25 -18.57
CA PHE A 262 34.07 2.35 -18.90
C PHE A 262 34.98 1.46 -18.03
N GLY A 263 34.41 0.57 -17.22
CA GLY A 263 35.17 -0.45 -16.50
C GLY A 263 36.05 0.09 -15.38
N ARG A 264 35.85 1.34 -14.93
CA ARG A 264 36.48 1.82 -13.69
C ARG A 264 35.89 1.04 -12.54
N GLU A 265 36.71 0.27 -11.84
CA GLU A 265 36.32 -0.52 -10.67
C GLU A 265 35.57 0.36 -9.66
N MET A 266 34.24 0.27 -9.66
CA MET A 266 33.33 0.99 -8.76
C MET A 266 33.28 0.35 -7.36
N ARG A 267 34.45 -0.09 -6.87
CA ARG A 267 34.61 -0.75 -5.57
C ARG A 267 34.64 0.22 -4.38
N GLY A 268 34.44 1.53 -4.59
CA GLY A 268 34.40 2.52 -3.51
C GLY A 268 33.03 3.16 -3.27
N VAL A 269 32.30 3.50 -4.34
CA VAL A 269 31.07 4.31 -4.25
C VAL A 269 29.83 3.48 -3.96
N PHE A 270 29.78 2.22 -4.44
CA PHE A 270 28.71 1.26 -4.13
C PHE A 270 29.12 0.15 -3.16
N ALA A 271 30.43 -0.02 -2.89
CA ALA A 271 30.91 -1.08 -2.00
C ALA A 271 30.67 -0.83 -0.51
N GLY A 272 30.21 0.37 -0.12
CA GLY A 272 29.59 0.59 1.20
C GLY A 272 28.26 -0.14 1.40
N ARG A 273 27.78 -0.89 0.39
CA ARG A 273 26.54 -1.67 0.44
C ARG A 273 26.69 -3.14 -0.02
N GLY A 274 27.92 -3.58 -0.27
CA GLY A 274 28.24 -4.91 -0.81
C GLY A 274 28.83 -5.90 0.20
N GLY A 275 28.62 -5.70 1.50
CA GLY A 275 29.06 -6.62 2.56
C GLY A 275 27.94 -6.83 3.56
N HIS A 276 27.48 -8.08 3.69
CA HIS A 276 26.30 -8.54 4.43
C HIS A 276 24.94 -8.13 3.85
N GLU A 277 24.48 -8.90 2.85
CA GLU A 277 23.05 -9.25 2.70
C GLU A 277 22.60 -10.14 3.87
N GLY A 278 22.74 -9.63 5.09
CA GLY A 278 21.88 -10.02 6.20
C GLY A 278 20.63 -9.18 6.08
N SER A 279 19.48 -9.84 5.92
CA SER A 279 18.13 -9.30 5.89
C SER A 279 17.88 -8.27 7.02
N ASN A 280 18.27 -7.03 6.78
CA ASN A 280 17.71 -5.87 7.43
C ASN A 280 16.90 -5.16 6.36
N ALA A 281 15.72 -5.72 6.08
CA ALA A 281 14.63 -4.93 5.55
C ALA A 281 14.59 -3.67 6.41
N LYS A 282 14.97 -2.52 5.84
CA LYS A 282 14.87 -1.25 6.55
C LYS A 282 13.40 -1.07 6.86
N ARG A 283 12.97 -1.49 8.06
CA ARG A 283 11.68 -1.19 8.66
C ARG A 283 11.41 0.27 8.30
N GLN A 284 10.36 0.51 7.51
CA GLN A 284 10.00 1.87 7.15
C GLN A 284 9.96 2.66 8.45
N SER A 285 10.79 3.68 8.52
CA SER A 285 10.94 4.43 9.76
C SER A 285 9.55 4.96 10.13
N PRO A 286 9.07 4.76 11.37
CA PRO A 286 7.75 5.25 11.76
C PRO A 286 7.59 6.75 11.48
N TYR A 287 8.69 7.50 11.52
CA TYR A 287 8.74 8.91 11.13
C TYR A 287 8.38 9.15 9.65
N GLN A 288 8.83 8.30 8.72
CA GLN A 288 8.49 8.44 7.29
C GLN A 288 7.00 8.19 7.05
N LEU A 289 6.45 7.17 7.72
CA LEU A 289 5.03 6.86 7.62
C LEU A 289 4.18 7.98 8.22
N VAL A 290 4.54 8.47 9.41
CA VAL A 290 3.86 9.59 10.07
C VAL A 290 3.98 10.86 9.23
N SER A 291 5.16 11.16 8.68
CA SER A 291 5.32 12.35 7.83
C SER A 291 4.49 12.28 6.55
N TYR A 292 4.43 11.10 5.92
CA TYR A 292 3.60 10.89 4.74
C TYR A 292 2.12 11.08 5.10
N LEU A 293 1.66 10.48 6.19
CA LEU A 293 0.28 10.61 6.65
C LEU A 293 -0.10 12.06 6.97
N VAL A 294 0.72 12.75 7.76
CA VAL A 294 0.49 14.15 8.13
C VAL A 294 0.47 15.04 6.88
N GLY A 295 1.40 14.81 5.93
CA GLY A 295 1.42 15.53 4.65
C GLY A 295 0.16 15.30 3.82
N THR A 296 -0.29 14.04 3.71
CA THR A 296 -1.52 13.69 2.99
C THR A 296 -2.76 14.30 3.61
N ILE A 297 -2.91 14.24 4.94
CA ILE A 297 -4.01 14.88 5.67
C ILE A 297 -3.98 16.39 5.45
N TYR A 298 -2.81 17.01 5.58
CA TYR A 298 -2.64 18.44 5.34
C TYR A 298 -3.12 18.84 3.95
N LEU A 299 -2.64 18.14 2.91
CA LEU A 299 -3.03 18.44 1.53
C LEU A 299 -4.53 18.22 1.28
N ALA A 300 -5.12 17.17 1.86
CA ALA A 300 -6.55 16.91 1.75
C ALA A 300 -7.39 18.02 2.41
N VAL A 301 -7.00 18.47 3.60
CA VAL A 301 -7.68 19.58 4.30
C VAL A 301 -7.51 20.90 3.54
N MET A 302 -6.32 21.20 3.02
CA MET A 302 -6.11 22.42 2.22
C MET A 302 -6.94 22.39 0.94
N LEU A 303 -7.03 21.24 0.26
CA LEU A 303 -7.87 21.07 -0.93
C LEU A 303 -9.35 21.30 -0.61
N GLU A 304 -9.87 20.70 0.46
CA GLU A 304 -11.26 20.87 0.89
C GLU A 304 -11.58 22.33 1.24
N LEU A 305 -10.68 22.99 1.99
CA LEU A 305 -10.85 24.41 2.31
C LEU A 305 -10.81 25.29 1.06
N MET A 306 -9.92 24.99 0.11
CA MET A 306 -9.84 25.72 -1.16
C MET A 306 -11.14 25.57 -1.96
N ILE A 307 -11.72 24.37 -2.02
CA ILE A 307 -13.01 24.12 -2.69
C ILE A 307 -14.13 24.94 -2.01
N ARG A 308 -14.19 24.95 -0.67
CA ARG A 308 -15.24 25.67 0.07
C ARG A 308 -15.16 27.19 -0.04
N ARG A 309 -13.94 27.74 -0.17
CA ARG A 309 -13.69 29.19 -0.11
C ARG A 309 -13.71 29.87 -1.48
N ASN A 310 -13.63 29.10 -2.57
CA ASN A 310 -13.82 29.62 -3.91
C ASN A 310 -15.30 29.52 -4.31
N ALA A 311 -15.91 30.63 -4.71
CA ALA A 311 -17.27 30.64 -5.22
C ALA A 311 -17.31 29.92 -6.58
N LEU A 312 -17.76 28.67 -6.58
CA LEU A 312 -17.95 27.89 -7.81
C LEU A 312 -19.18 28.42 -8.56
N ALA A 313 -19.17 28.35 -9.89
CA ALA A 313 -20.31 28.79 -10.69
C ALA A 313 -21.57 27.96 -10.34
N PRO A 314 -22.79 28.53 -10.48
CA PRO A 314 -24.03 27.83 -10.13
C PRO A 314 -24.14 26.50 -10.88
N GLY A 315 -24.25 25.38 -10.15
CA GLY A 315 -24.27 24.02 -10.70
C GLY A 315 -22.95 23.24 -10.54
N LEU A 316 -21.86 23.84 -10.04
CA LEU A 316 -20.64 23.13 -9.62
C LEU A 316 -20.64 22.74 -8.12
N ASP A 317 -21.64 23.21 -7.40
CA ASP A 317 -22.11 22.76 -6.08
C ASP A 317 -22.89 21.43 -6.17
N GLU A 318 -23.31 21.04 -7.39
CA GLU A 318 -23.70 19.67 -7.71
C GLU A 318 -22.46 18.85 -8.07
N TRP A 319 -22.37 17.61 -7.57
CA TRP A 319 -21.19 16.76 -7.69
C TRP A 319 -20.78 16.56 -9.16
N THR A 320 -19.75 17.27 -9.60
CA THR A 320 -19.18 17.12 -10.95
C THR A 320 -18.37 15.83 -11.03
N PHE A 321 -18.23 15.30 -12.26
CA PHE A 321 -17.41 14.12 -12.54
C PHE A 321 -15.97 14.25 -11.96
N GLY A 322 -15.40 15.46 -11.96
CA GLY A 322 -14.09 15.74 -11.37
C GLY A 322 -14.04 15.62 -9.85
N GLN A 323 -15.08 16.05 -9.14
CA GLN A 323 -15.19 15.91 -7.68
C GLN A 323 -15.42 14.45 -7.27
N ILE A 324 -16.26 13.71 -8.02
CA ILE A 324 -16.45 12.27 -7.84
C ILE A 324 -15.14 11.52 -8.07
N LEU A 325 -14.40 11.87 -9.13
CA LEU A 325 -13.10 11.28 -9.41
C LEU A 325 -12.12 11.60 -8.28
N ALA A 326 -12.05 12.85 -7.81
CA ALA A 326 -11.19 13.23 -6.68
C ALA A 326 -11.52 12.45 -5.40
N MET A 327 -12.80 12.29 -5.06
CA MET A 327 -13.23 11.48 -3.92
C MET A 327 -12.89 9.99 -4.11
N ALA A 328 -13.12 9.43 -5.30
CA ALA A 328 -12.76 8.05 -5.62
C ALA A 328 -11.24 7.82 -5.55
N MET A 329 -10.44 8.83 -5.88
CA MET A 329 -8.98 8.79 -5.82
C MET A 329 -8.44 8.88 -4.38
N LEU A 330 -9.22 9.47 -3.46
CA LEU A 330 -8.92 9.48 -2.03
C LEU A 330 -9.27 8.15 -1.33
N ILE A 331 -10.12 7.30 -1.93
CA ILE A 331 -10.50 6.01 -1.35
C ILE A 331 -9.27 5.11 -1.15
N GLY A 332 -8.34 5.05 -2.10
CA GLY A 332 -7.15 4.19 -1.97
C GLY A 332 -6.25 4.59 -0.80
N PRO A 333 -5.80 5.86 -0.67
CA PRO A 333 -5.05 6.32 0.50
C PRO A 333 -5.81 6.16 1.81
N LEU A 334 -7.14 6.35 1.81
CA LEU A 334 -7.98 6.12 2.99
C LEU A 334 -8.04 4.64 3.39
N ILE A 335 -8.12 3.71 2.43
CA ILE A 335 -8.06 2.27 2.68
C ILE A 335 -6.70 1.88 3.25
N GLU A 336 -5.60 2.41 2.70
CA GLU A 336 -4.26 2.18 3.25
C GLU A 336 -4.14 2.72 4.69
N LEU A 337 -4.65 3.93 4.94
CA LEU A 337 -4.68 4.52 6.28
C LEU A 337 -5.50 3.67 7.26
N ALA A 338 -6.70 3.27 6.87
CA ALA A 338 -7.56 2.41 7.69
C ALA A 338 -6.88 1.07 7.98
N SER A 339 -6.24 0.47 6.99
CA SER A 339 -5.49 -0.78 7.15
C SER A 339 -4.30 -0.63 8.11
N LEU A 340 -3.59 0.51 8.07
CA LEU A 340 -2.48 0.81 8.99
C LEU A 340 -2.95 1.09 10.42
N LEU A 341 -4.07 1.79 10.59
CA LEU A 341 -4.65 2.06 11.90
C LEU A 341 -5.17 0.77 12.54
N LEU A 342 -5.88 -0.06 11.77
CA LEU A 342 -6.35 -1.38 12.22
C LEU A 342 -5.18 -2.28 12.59
N GLY A 343 -4.11 -2.32 11.79
CA GLY A 343 -2.90 -3.07 12.13
C GLY A 343 -2.22 -2.62 13.44
N LYS A 344 -2.35 -1.35 13.85
CA LYS A 344 -1.87 -0.85 15.14
C LYS A 344 -2.82 -1.12 16.31
N VAL A 345 -4.12 -1.13 16.06
CA VAL A 345 -5.14 -1.45 17.08
C VAL A 345 -5.09 -2.95 17.40
N ASP A 346 -4.97 -3.80 16.38
CA ASP A 346 -4.79 -5.25 16.55
C ASP A 346 -3.44 -5.58 17.22
N GLY A 347 -2.40 -4.78 16.98
CA GLY A 347 -1.10 -4.89 17.67
C GLY A 347 -1.09 -4.43 19.13
N ARG A 348 -2.22 -3.96 19.69
CA ARG A 348 -2.30 -3.44 21.08
C ARG A 348 -3.07 -4.37 22.04
N GLN A 349 -3.43 -5.58 21.61
CA GLN A 349 -4.26 -6.49 22.43
C GLN A 349 -3.51 -7.57 23.22
N ASP A 350 -2.17 -7.54 23.30
CA ASP A 350 -1.37 -8.50 24.08
C ASP A 350 -0.65 -7.89 25.30
N ASN A 351 -1.37 -7.15 26.15
CA ASN A 351 -0.78 -6.71 27.42
C ASN A 351 -1.74 -6.65 28.61
N ASN A 352 -2.81 -7.43 28.62
CA ASN A 352 -3.59 -7.58 29.85
C ASN A 352 -4.37 -8.90 29.90
N GLN A 353 -3.67 -9.99 30.25
CA GLN A 353 -4.15 -11.04 31.16
C GLN A 353 -3.03 -12.07 31.41
N LEU A 354 -1.97 -11.62 32.10
CA LEU A 354 -1.18 -12.54 32.92
C LEU A 354 -1.92 -12.66 34.26
N VAL A 355 -2.78 -13.66 34.38
CA VAL A 355 -3.21 -14.15 35.69
C VAL A 355 -1.97 -14.83 36.32
N PRO A 356 -1.47 -14.40 37.48
CA PRO A 356 -0.36 -15.07 38.13
C PRO A 356 -0.88 -16.38 38.71
N VAL A 357 -0.50 -17.51 38.13
CA VAL A 357 -0.66 -18.82 38.77
C VAL A 357 0.38 -18.92 39.88
N SER A 358 0.02 -18.38 41.05
CA SER A 358 0.72 -18.67 42.29
C SER A 358 0.28 -20.02 42.83
N MET A 359 1.26 -20.89 43.07
CA MET A 359 1.31 -21.97 44.05
C MET A 359 0.34 -23.15 43.88
N LEU A 360 0.89 -24.33 43.54
CA LEU A 360 0.69 -25.60 44.26
C LEU A 360 1.86 -26.57 43.90
N PRO A 361 2.19 -27.55 44.77
CA PRO A 361 3.57 -27.96 45.02
C PRO A 361 4.12 -29.05 44.10
N VAL A 362 5.44 -28.99 43.96
CA VAL A 362 6.34 -30.02 43.41
C VAL A 362 6.12 -31.36 44.11
N SER A 363 5.53 -32.34 43.42
CA SER A 363 5.61 -33.74 43.82
C SER A 363 6.97 -34.31 43.38
N ARG A 364 7.85 -34.56 44.36
CA ARG A 364 9.11 -35.29 44.20
C ARG A 364 8.86 -36.68 43.61
N ARG A 365 9.58 -37.02 42.53
CA ARG A 365 10.04 -38.39 42.28
C ARG A 365 11.16 -38.75 43.27
N ARG A 366 11.06 -39.91 43.91
CA ARG A 366 12.16 -40.75 44.41
C ARG A 366 11.79 -42.18 44.03
N THR A 367 12.42 -42.73 42.99
CA THR A 367 13.57 -43.66 43.00
C THR A 367 13.24 -45.07 43.48
N VAL A 368 13.47 -45.99 42.55
CA VAL A 368 13.67 -47.44 42.64
C VAL A 368 14.54 -47.86 43.84
N GLY A 369 14.22 -49.01 44.44
CA GLY A 369 15.14 -49.80 45.28
C GLY A 369 14.46 -50.65 46.34
N ASP A 370 14.14 -51.90 45.95
CA ASP A 370 14.09 -53.18 46.70
C ASP A 370 12.85 -54.04 46.38
#